data_AF-A0A9D5QZ49-F1
#
_entry.id   AF-A0A9D5QZ49-F1
#
_cell.length_a   1.000
_cell.length_b   1.000
_cell.length_c   1.000
_cell.angle_alpha   90.00
_cell.angle_beta   90.00
_cell.angle_gamma   90.00
#
_symmetry.space_group_name_H-M   'P 1'
#
loop_
_entity.id
_entity.type
_entity.pdbx_description
1 polymer ?
#
loop_
_entity_poly.entity_id
_entity_poly.type
_entity_poly.pdbx_seq_one_letter_code
_entity_poly.pdbx_strand_id
1 'polypeptide(L)' 'MAQAWKVTVKSSWKKYAKGLSVQIVTNTTSKPTRDQIFEAFDKQLGIKKENGAAPMFDIEKA' A
#
# COMPACT_ATOMS: atom_id res chain seq x y z
N MET A 1 -17.89 8.01 5.37
CA MET A 1 -17.77 6.66 5.95
C MET A 1 -16.35 6.19 5.70
N ALA A 2 -15.67 5.67 6.73
CA ALA A 2 -14.34 5.11 6.55
C ALA A 2 -14.43 3.79 5.76
N GLN A 3 -13.58 3.62 4.74
CA GLN A 3 -13.43 2.38 3.99
C GLN A 3 -12.05 1.80 4.23
N ALA A 4 -12.01 0.51 4.55
CA ALA A 4 -10.76 -0.23 4.63
C ALA A 4 -10.42 -0.80 3.25
N TRP A 5 -9.14 -0.72 2.90
CA TRP A 5 -8.58 -1.24 1.67
C TRP A 5 -7.41 -2.13 2.01
N LYS A 6 -7.39 -3.32 1.44
CA LYS A 6 -6.25 -4.23 1.49
C LYS A 6 -5.38 -3.97 0.27
N VAL A 7 -4.12 -3.64 0.52
CA VAL A 7 -3.16 -3.36 -0.55
C VAL A 7 -2.04 -4.37 -0.52
N THR A 8 -1.96 -5.20 -1.55
CA THR A 8 -1.01 -6.31 -1.65
C THR A 8 0.03 -6.03 -2.73
N VAL A 9 1.32 -6.25 -2.43
CA VAL A 9 2.42 -6.12 -3.39
C VAL A 9 2.36 -7.28 -4.39
N LYS A 10 2.12 -6.97 -5.66
CA LYS A 10 2.04 -7.94 -6.75
C LYS A 10 3.42 -8.37 -7.25
N SER A 11 4.35 -7.42 -7.30
CA SER A 11 5.71 -7.64 -7.78
C SER A 11 6.73 -7.24 -6.73
N SER A 12 7.66 -8.15 -6.44
CA SER A 12 8.78 -7.86 -5.54
C SER A 12 9.59 -6.69 -6.11
N TRP A 13 9.78 -5.64 -5.34
CA TRP A 13 10.60 -4.50 -5.73
C TRP A 13 11.43 -4.02 -4.54
N LYS A 14 12.76 -4.22 -4.60
CA LYS A 14 13.68 -3.90 -3.50
C LYS A 14 13.15 -4.44 -2.16
N LYS A 15 12.70 -3.54 -1.27
CA LYS A 15 12.19 -3.82 0.08
C LYS A 15 10.71 -4.22 0.11
N TYR A 16 9.98 -4.03 -0.99
CA TYR A 16 8.60 -4.50 -1.15
C TYR A 16 8.62 -5.94 -1.62
N ALA A 17 8.58 -6.91 -0.71
CA ALA A 17 8.44 -8.31 -1.09
C ALA A 17 7.04 -8.62 -1.65
N LYS A 18 6.97 -9.45 -2.68
CA LYS A 18 5.70 -9.95 -3.23
C LYS A 18 4.89 -10.67 -2.16
N GLY A 19 3.60 -10.36 -2.08
CA GLY A 19 2.69 -10.92 -1.08
C GLY A 19 2.61 -10.11 0.21
N LEU A 20 3.44 -9.08 0.40
CA LEU A 20 3.23 -8.14 1.50
C LEU A 20 1.90 -7.41 1.31
N SER A 21 1.09 -7.37 2.37
CA SER A 21 -0.16 -6.66 2.37
C SER A 21 -0.23 -5.68 3.53
N VAL A 22 -0.75 -4.48 3.26
CA VAL A 22 -1.08 -3.47 4.27
C VAL A 22 -2.55 -3.13 4.23
N GLN A 23 -3.08 -2.68 5.35
CA GLN A 23 -4.46 -2.23 5.44
C GLN A 23 -4.50 -0.71 5.56
N ILE A 24 -5.26 -0.07 4.67
CA ILE A 24 -5.38 1.38 4.60
C ILE A 24 -6.83 1.73 4.88
N VAL A 25 -7.07 2.54 5.90
CA VAL A 25 -8.40 3.05 6.20
C VAL A 25 -8.50 4.48 5.68
N THR A 26 -9.30 4.68 4.64
CA THR A 26 -9.54 6.01 4.05
C THR A 26 -10.88 6.55 4.55
N ASN A 27 -10.95 7.82 4.95
CA ASN A 27 -12.22 8.46 5.30
C ASN A 27 -13.11 8.78 4.08
N THR A 28 -12.59 8.53 2.88
CA THR A 28 -13.28 8.71 1.60
C THR A 28 -13.67 7.34 1.01
N THR A 29 -14.62 7.37 0.07
CA THR A 29 -15.06 6.21 -0.74
C THR A 29 -14.14 5.87 -1.90
N SER A 30 -13.09 6.67 -2.09
CA SER A 30 -12.13 6.54 -3.20
C SER A 30 -11.03 5.53 -2.87
N LYS A 31 -10.48 4.90 -3.90
CA LYS A 31 -9.30 4.03 -3.77
C LYS A 31 -8.13 4.81 -3.15
N PRO A 32 -7.34 4.21 -2.24
CA PRO A 32 -6.18 4.85 -1.65
C PRO A 32 -5.16 5.21 -2.74
N THR A 33 -4.54 6.37 -2.60
CA THR A 33 -3.51 6.84 -3.54
C THR A 33 -2.18 6.12 -3.29
N ARG A 34 -1.29 6.13 -4.29
CA ARG A 34 0.06 5.57 -4.15
C ARG A 34 0.79 6.11 -2.91
N ASP A 35 0.70 7.41 -2.63
CA ASP A 35 1.37 7.97 -1.46
C ASP A 35 0.76 7.49 -0.13
N GLN A 36 -0.56 7.32 -0.04
CA GLN A 36 -1.19 6.70 1.12
C GLN A 36 -0.77 5.24 1.30
N ILE A 37 -0.61 4.52 0.18
CA ILE A 37 -0.11 3.15 0.19
C ILE A 37 1.31 3.10 0.74
N PHE A 38 2.20 3.92 0.21
CA PHE A 38 3.57 3.99 0.68
C PHE A 38 3.67 4.42 2.14
N GLU A 39 2.84 5.38 2.57
CA GLU A 39 2.77 5.79 3.98
C GLU A 39 2.27 4.64 4.88
N ALA A 40 1.31 3.85 4.43
CA ALA A 40 0.86 2.67 5.18
C ALA A 40 1.95 1.59 5.27
N PHE A 41 2.69 1.36 4.19
CA PHE A 41 3.87 0.47 4.20
C PHE A 41 4.98 0.98 5.12
N ASP A 42 5.22 2.29 5.18
CA ASP A 42 6.17 2.89 6.11
C ASP A 42 5.70 2.74 7.57
N LYS A 43 4.43 3.06 7.87
CA LYS A 43 3.89 3.02 9.23
C LYS A 43 3.70 1.60 9.78
N GLN A 44 3.21 0.67 8.95
CA GLN A 44 2.89 -0.70 9.40
C GLN A 44 4.09 -1.65 9.30
N LEU A 45 4.96 -1.47 8.30
CA LEU A 45 6.05 -2.40 8.00
C LEU A 45 7.43 -1.75 8.04
N GLY A 46 7.54 -0.42 8.25
CA GLY A 46 8.83 0.29 8.25
C GLY A 46 9.44 0.43 6.85
N ILE A 47 8.66 0.19 5.79
CA ILE A 47 9.17 0.19 4.41
C ILE A 47 9.03 1.59 3.80
N LYS A 48 10.12 2.34 3.82
CA LYS A 48 10.19 3.67 3.16
C LYS A 48 10.12 3.55 1.64
N LYS A 49 9.41 4.49 1.01
CA LYS A 49 9.44 4.72 -0.44
C LYS A 49 10.86 5.16 -0.84
N GLU A 50 11.57 4.30 -1.55
CA GLU A 50 12.85 4.69 -2.16
C GLU A 50 12.63 5.42 -3.49
N ASN A 51 13.53 6.34 -3.82
CA ASN A 51 13.46 7.08 -5.08
C ASN A 51 13.58 6.09 -6.27
N GLY A 52 12.62 6.15 -7.20
CA GLY A 52 12.48 5.19 -8.31
C GLY A 52 11.77 3.87 -7.96
N ALA A 53 11.23 3.71 -6.74
CA ALA A 53 10.40 2.56 -6.42
C ALA A 53 9.03 2.67 -7.10
N ALA A 54 8.77 1.76 -8.05
CA ALA A 54 7.47 1.61 -8.71
C ALA A 54 6.87 0.19 -8.55
N PRO A 55 6.76 -0.35 -7.32
CA PRO A 55 6.05 -1.61 -7.10
C PRO A 55 4.61 -1.55 -7.65
N MET A 56 4.18 -2.66 -8.24
CA MET A 56 2.78 -2.88 -8.58
C MET A 56 2.04 -3.37 -7.35
N PHE A 57 0.92 -2.72 -7.05
CA PHE A 57 0.06 -3.08 -5.93
C PHE A 57 -1.33 -3.47 -6.44
N ASP A 58 -1.87 -4.55 -5.91
CA ASP A 58 -3.28 -4.89 -6.02
C ASP A 58 -4.02 -4.24 -4.84
N ILE A 59 -5.09 -3.50 -5.14
CA ILE A 59 -5.87 -2.73 -4.16
C ILE A 59 -7.29 -3.27 -4.18
N GLU A 60 -7.68 -3.90 -3.08
CA GLU A 60 -9.00 -4.51 -2.90
C GLU A 60 -9.71 -3.83 -1.72
N LYS A 61 -11.04 -3.71 -1.79
CA LYS A 61 -11.82 -3.29 -0.61
C LYS A 61 -11.80 -4.42 0.41
N ALA A 62 -11.49 -4.07 1.65
CA ALA A 62 -11.48 -5.00 2.78
C ALA A 62 -12.85 -5.03 3.47
#